data_AF-A0A432GJ80-F1
#
_entry.id   AF-A0A432GJ80-F1
#
_cell.length_a   1.000
_cell.length_b   1.000
_cell.length_c   1.000
_cell.angle_alpha   90.00
_cell.angle_beta   90.00
_cell.angle_gamma   90.00
#
_symmetry.space_group_name_H-M   'P 1'
#
loop_
_entity.id
_entity.type
_entity.pdbx_description
1 polymer ?
#
loop_
_entity_poly.entity_id
_entity_poly.type
_entity_poly.pdbx_seq_one_letter_code
_entity_poly.pdbx_strand_id
1 'polypeptide(L)'
;MPRKKVVKTGPKKEKFIPLEDEIISEEEVVPEEEIIPEEEESLQLLGQQIREARITKNLSLESVSGHLHIPLKTLQSIEDGCKGNVLPPVFLRGLVRSYCLFLGLENTGIIDKTDRLLKSDDENEQLNLKSLRPVYENRESKPIGIILTVLVLIVGGFFVYSFYFLQTPFSFN
;
A
#
# COMPACT_ATOMS: atom_id res chain seq x y z
N MET A 1 -32.57 -38.47 73.36
CA MET A 1 -31.60 -38.73 72.26
C MET A 1 -31.57 -37.50 71.35
N PRO A 2 -30.52 -37.17 70.59
CA PRO A 2 -29.10 -37.00 70.91
C PRO A 2 -28.55 -35.59 70.52
N ARG A 3 -27.37 -35.25 71.09
CA ARG A 3 -26.19 -34.50 70.58
C ARG A 3 -26.27 -33.20 69.74
N LYS A 4 -25.68 -32.14 70.35
CA LYS A 4 -24.36 -31.50 70.03
C LYS A 4 -24.33 -30.27 69.08
N LYS A 5 -23.96 -29.12 69.70
CA LYS A 5 -23.00 -27.99 69.37
C LYS A 5 -22.86 -27.56 67.89
N VAL A 6 -22.54 -26.33 67.45
CA VAL A 6 -21.65 -25.21 67.85
C VAL A 6 -22.09 -24.04 66.87
N VAL A 7 -22.01 -22.71 67.10
CA VAL A 7 -20.88 -21.75 66.97
C VAL A 7 -21.51 -20.34 67.05
N LYS A 8 -20.87 -19.43 67.78
CA LYS A 8 -21.17 -17.99 67.83
C LYS A 8 -20.29 -17.24 66.82
N THR A 9 -20.82 -16.22 66.15
CA THR A 9 -20.12 -14.95 65.83
C THR A 9 -21.15 -13.93 65.32
N GLY A 10 -21.13 -12.71 65.88
CA GLY A 10 -22.28 -11.78 65.93
C GLY A 10 -22.54 -10.92 64.68
N PRO A 11 -23.60 -10.08 64.71
CA PRO A 11 -23.94 -9.19 63.61
C PRO A 11 -23.45 -7.74 63.81
N LYS A 12 -23.06 -7.17 62.67
CA LYS A 12 -22.57 -5.82 62.39
C LYS A 12 -23.70 -4.79 62.52
N LYS A 13 -23.42 -3.67 63.20
CA LYS A 13 -24.38 -2.59 63.53
C LYS A 13 -24.82 -1.77 62.31
N GLU A 14 -26.04 -1.26 62.45
CA GLU A 14 -26.94 -0.61 61.51
C GLU A 14 -26.53 0.77 60.97
N LYS A 15 -27.18 1.11 59.85
CA LYS A 15 -27.27 2.41 59.18
C LYS A 15 -27.86 3.50 60.08
N PHE A 16 -27.40 4.73 59.91
CA PHE A 16 -28.23 5.93 60.04
C PHE A 16 -27.66 7.05 59.15
N ILE A 17 -28.50 7.64 58.30
CA ILE A 17 -28.29 8.89 57.55
C ILE A 17 -29.35 9.86 58.11
N PRO A 18 -29.07 11.14 58.35
CA PRO A 18 -29.59 12.21 57.48
C PRO A 18 -28.64 13.41 57.25
N LEU A 19 -28.43 13.83 55.99
CA LEU A 19 -28.98 15.03 55.28
C LEU A 19 -28.33 16.36 55.74
N GLU A 20 -27.39 16.91 54.96
CA GLU A 20 -27.55 17.99 53.95
C GLU A 20 -27.35 19.37 54.58
N ASP A 21 -26.30 20.10 54.18
CA ASP A 21 -26.29 21.56 53.97
C ASP A 21 -24.95 21.97 53.32
N GLU A 22 -25.07 22.82 52.29
CA GLU A 22 -24.08 23.53 51.46
C GLU A 22 -22.69 23.84 52.09
N ILE A 23 -21.63 23.80 51.25
CA ILE A 23 -20.67 24.91 50.96
C ILE A 23 -19.51 24.36 50.07
N ILE A 24 -19.60 24.67 48.77
CA ILE A 24 -18.61 25.29 47.86
C ILE A 24 -17.11 24.91 47.95
N SER A 25 -16.63 24.42 46.78
CA SER A 25 -15.30 24.53 46.14
C SER A 25 -14.04 24.09 46.89
N GLU A 26 -13.36 23.08 46.34
CA GLU A 26 -12.01 23.24 45.82
C GLU A 26 -11.74 22.22 44.71
N GLU A 27 -11.14 22.73 43.66
CA GLU A 27 -10.94 22.20 42.34
C GLU A 27 -9.56 21.52 42.31
N GLU A 28 -9.52 20.20 42.13
CA GLU A 28 -8.33 19.51 41.62
C GLU A 28 -8.78 18.31 40.78
N VAL A 29 -9.47 18.61 39.68
CA VAL A 29 -9.60 17.67 38.57
C VAL A 29 -8.31 17.77 37.78
N VAL A 30 -7.35 16.91 38.14
CA VAL A 30 -6.20 16.61 37.29
C VAL A 30 -6.74 16.07 35.96
N PRO A 31 -6.47 16.72 34.81
CA PRO A 31 -7.01 16.30 33.54
C PRO A 31 -6.56 14.89 33.19
N GLU A 32 -7.53 14.08 32.76
CA GLU A 32 -7.32 12.84 32.02
C GLU A 32 -6.30 13.10 30.90
N GLU A 33 -5.12 12.49 31.02
CA GLU A 33 -4.38 12.11 29.83
C GLU A 33 -5.29 11.14 29.06
N GLU A 34 -6.01 11.70 28.10
CA GLU A 34 -6.68 10.96 27.04
C GLU A 34 -5.60 10.17 26.31
N ILE A 35 -5.48 8.90 26.70
CA ILE A 35 -4.63 7.90 26.08
C ILE A 35 -5.06 7.84 24.61
N ILE A 36 -4.28 8.50 23.75
CA ILE A 36 -4.36 8.42 22.29
C ILE A 36 -4.39 6.93 21.95
N PRO A 37 -5.51 6.37 21.43
CA PRO A 37 -5.52 4.99 21.02
C PRO A 37 -4.52 4.86 19.87
N GLU A 38 -3.54 3.98 20.01
CA GLU A 38 -2.65 3.62 18.91
C GLU A 38 -3.53 3.23 17.72
N GLU A 39 -3.57 4.12 16.72
CA GLU A 39 -4.36 3.97 15.52
C GLU A 39 -3.91 2.69 14.81
N GLU A 40 -4.76 1.67 14.79
CA GLU A 40 -4.59 0.56 13.85
C GLU A 40 -4.65 1.16 12.44
N GLU A 41 -3.48 1.42 11.85
CA GLU A 41 -3.33 1.97 10.51
C GLU A 41 -3.88 0.97 9.48
N SER A 42 -5.18 1.06 9.21
CA SER A 42 -5.87 0.27 8.20
C SER A 42 -5.95 1.04 6.88
N LEU A 43 -6.06 0.32 5.76
CA LEU A 43 -6.27 0.93 4.43
C LEU A 43 -7.48 1.86 4.42
N GLN A 44 -8.50 1.56 5.22
CA GLN A 44 -9.70 2.38 5.32
C GLN A 44 -9.44 3.73 5.99
N LEU A 45 -8.63 3.76 7.04
CA LEU A 45 -8.25 5.01 7.71
C LEU A 45 -7.40 5.88 6.78
N LEU A 46 -6.43 5.28 6.08
CA LEU A 46 -5.62 6.01 5.09
C LEU A 46 -6.46 6.53 3.91
N GLY A 47 -7.42 5.75 3.43
CA GLY A 47 -8.37 6.18 2.40
C GLY A 47 -9.20 7.39 2.85
N GLN A 48 -9.63 7.40 4.11
CA GLN A 48 -10.33 8.54 4.69
C GLN A 48 -9.43 9.78 4.76
N GLN A 49 -8.17 9.65 5.17
CA GLN A 49 -7.22 10.77 5.18
C GLN A 49 -7.01 11.37 3.77
N ILE A 50 -6.92 10.52 2.74
CA ILE A 50 -6.84 10.97 1.34
C ILE A 50 -8.10 11.75 0.94
N ARG A 51 -9.28 11.26 1.33
CA ARG A 51 -10.56 11.94 1.09
C ARG A 51 -10.62 13.30 1.78
N GLU A 52 -10.21 13.39 3.04
CA GLU A 52 -10.17 14.63 3.81
C GLU A 52 -9.24 15.67 3.17
N ALA A 53 -8.08 15.23 2.69
CA ALA A 53 -7.16 16.09 1.95
C ALA A 53 -7.78 16.63 0.66
N ARG A 54 -8.52 15.79 -0.09
CA ARG A 54 -9.25 16.24 -1.29
C ARG A 54 -10.29 17.32 -0.94
N ILE A 55 -11.10 17.07 0.10
CA ILE A 55 -12.16 17.99 0.53
C ILE A 55 -11.56 19.32 1.03
N THR A 56 -10.46 19.26 1.76
CA THR A 56 -9.73 20.46 2.25
C THR A 56 -9.26 21.34 1.09
N LYS A 57 -8.88 20.74 -0.04
CA LYS A 57 -8.51 21.45 -1.27
C LYS A 57 -9.73 21.89 -2.11
N ASN A 58 -10.95 21.66 -1.65
CA ASN A 58 -12.20 21.93 -2.37
C ASN A 58 -12.27 21.26 -3.76
N LEU A 59 -11.70 20.07 -3.88
CA LEU A 59 -11.68 19.32 -5.13
C LEU A 59 -12.83 18.30 -5.17
N SER A 60 -13.58 18.26 -6.27
CA SER A 60 -14.56 17.21 -6.51
C SER A 60 -13.87 15.95 -7.04
N LEU A 61 -14.49 14.78 -6.85
CA LEU A 61 -13.92 13.51 -7.33
C LEU A 61 -13.78 13.51 -8.86
N GLU A 62 -14.69 14.17 -9.56
CA GLU A 62 -14.70 14.35 -11.02
C GLU A 62 -13.53 15.22 -11.49
N SER A 63 -13.20 16.28 -10.74
CA SER A 63 -12.06 17.13 -11.04
C SER A 63 -10.75 16.34 -10.95
N VAL A 64 -10.59 15.56 -9.87
CA VAL A 64 -9.45 14.65 -9.68
C VAL A 64 -9.40 13.62 -10.80
N SER A 65 -10.53 12.99 -11.12
CA SER A 65 -10.66 12.01 -12.20
C SER A 65 -10.23 12.58 -13.55
N GLY A 66 -10.68 13.80 -13.87
CA GLY A 66 -10.32 14.49 -15.11
C GLY A 66 -8.84 14.84 -15.19
N HIS A 67 -8.20 15.19 -14.08
CA HIS A 67 -6.79 15.57 -14.04
C HIS A 67 -5.84 14.36 -14.10
N LEU A 68 -6.15 13.31 -13.33
CA LEU A 68 -5.31 12.11 -13.23
C LEU A 68 -5.67 11.04 -14.28
N HIS A 69 -6.76 11.22 -15.02
CA HIS A 69 -7.34 10.22 -15.92
C HIS A 69 -7.62 8.87 -15.23
N ILE A 70 -7.96 8.91 -13.94
CA ILE A 70 -8.31 7.73 -13.15
C ILE A 70 -9.85 7.63 -13.09
N PRO A 71 -10.45 6.47 -13.35
CA PRO A 71 -11.90 6.30 -13.25
C PRO A 71 -12.44 6.66 -11.87
N LEU A 72 -13.59 7.34 -11.81
CA LEU A 72 -14.28 7.73 -10.58
C LEU A 72 -14.44 6.56 -9.60
N LYS A 73 -14.86 5.40 -10.10
CA LYS A 73 -15.03 4.18 -9.30
C LYS A 73 -13.73 3.76 -8.60
N THR A 74 -12.60 3.93 -9.26
CA THR A 74 -11.28 3.60 -8.70
C THR A 74 -10.87 4.62 -7.64
N LEU A 75 -11.05 5.91 -7.90
CA LEU A 75 -10.78 6.95 -6.88
C LEU A 75 -11.66 6.77 -5.64
N GLN A 76 -12.94 6.47 -5.83
CA GLN A 76 -13.85 6.15 -4.74
C GLN A 76 -13.39 4.91 -3.97
N SER A 77 -12.99 3.84 -4.66
CA SER A 77 -12.46 2.66 -3.99
C SER A 77 -11.20 2.97 -3.17
N ILE A 78 -10.34 3.89 -3.63
CA ILE A 78 -9.15 4.32 -2.90
C ILE A 78 -9.56 5.05 -1.61
N GLU A 79 -10.52 5.99 -1.69
CA GLU A 79 -11.05 6.70 -0.52
C GLU A 79 -11.77 5.76 0.47
N ASP A 80 -12.36 4.67 -0.02
CA ASP A 80 -13.04 3.66 0.79
C ASP A 80 -12.08 2.55 1.32
N GLY A 81 -10.77 2.72 1.16
CA GLY A 81 -9.75 1.78 1.63
C GLY A 81 -9.46 0.62 0.70
N CYS A 82 -9.45 0.88 -0.60
CA CYS A 82 -9.20 -0.08 -1.69
C CYS A 82 -10.21 -1.24 -1.77
N LYS A 83 -11.36 -1.13 -1.11
CA LYS A 83 -12.37 -2.20 -1.05
C LYS A 83 -12.99 -2.48 -2.42
N GLY A 84 -13.07 -3.76 -2.78
CA GLY A 84 -13.73 -4.22 -4.00
C GLY A 84 -13.04 -3.77 -5.29
N ASN A 85 -11.76 -3.36 -5.22
CA ASN A 85 -10.98 -3.07 -6.39
C ASN A 85 -10.58 -4.37 -7.11
N VAL A 86 -10.71 -4.38 -8.43
CA VAL A 86 -10.37 -5.52 -9.29
C VAL A 86 -8.96 -5.35 -9.88
N LEU A 87 -8.37 -4.16 -9.77
CA LEU A 87 -7.04 -3.90 -10.31
C LEU A 87 -5.98 -4.70 -9.55
N PRO A 88 -4.94 -5.17 -10.26
CA PRO A 88 -3.80 -5.75 -9.59
C PRO A 88 -3.17 -4.73 -8.64
N PRO A 89 -2.71 -5.17 -7.49
CA PRO A 89 -2.32 -4.28 -6.40
C PRO A 89 -1.07 -3.44 -6.70
N VAL A 90 -0.17 -3.93 -7.56
CA VAL A 90 0.95 -3.13 -8.10
C VAL A 90 0.46 -1.88 -8.83
N PHE A 91 -0.60 -2.00 -9.65
CA PHE A 91 -1.20 -0.86 -10.30
C PHE A 91 -1.90 0.05 -9.29
N LEU A 92 -2.62 -0.53 -8.34
CA LEU A 92 -3.34 0.22 -7.32
C LEU A 92 -2.41 1.13 -6.50
N ARG A 93 -1.24 0.64 -6.10
CA ARG A 93 -0.21 1.44 -5.43
C ARG A 93 0.24 2.63 -6.26
N GLY A 94 0.44 2.44 -7.57
CA GLY A 94 0.80 3.52 -8.49
C GLY A 94 -0.29 4.60 -8.58
N LEU A 95 -1.56 4.18 -8.61
CA LEU A 95 -2.71 5.09 -8.63
C LEU A 95 -2.86 5.86 -7.32
N VAL A 96 -2.76 5.17 -6.17
CA VAL A 96 -2.80 5.81 -4.85
C VAL A 96 -1.67 6.83 -4.73
N ARG A 97 -0.45 6.45 -5.10
CA ARG A 97 0.70 7.36 -5.09
C ARG A 97 0.45 8.60 -5.93
N SER A 98 -0.05 8.43 -7.16
CA SER A 98 -0.36 9.55 -8.06
C SER A 98 -1.42 10.48 -7.46
N TYR A 99 -2.44 9.90 -6.82
CA TYR A 99 -3.49 10.67 -6.16
C TYR A 99 -2.95 11.45 -4.95
N CYS A 100 -2.16 10.81 -4.09
CA CYS A 100 -1.53 11.47 -2.94
C CYS A 100 -0.58 12.61 -3.37
N LEU A 101 0.22 12.40 -4.42
CA LEU A 101 1.10 13.45 -4.97
C LEU A 101 0.30 14.64 -5.53
N PHE A 102 -0.80 14.37 -6.24
CA PHE A 102 -1.70 15.44 -6.69
C PHE A 102 -2.32 16.23 -5.53
N LEU A 103 -2.60 15.54 -4.41
CA LEU A 103 -3.08 16.16 -3.18
C LEU A 103 -1.96 16.78 -2.32
N GLY A 104 -0.69 16.69 -2.71
CA GLY A 104 0.43 17.26 -1.94
C GLY A 104 0.68 16.54 -0.61
N LEU A 105 0.42 15.24 -0.56
CA LEU A 105 0.55 14.39 0.63
C LEU A 105 1.91 13.66 0.70
N GLU A 106 2.92 14.11 -0.02
CA GLU A 106 4.24 13.47 -0.04
C GLU A 106 4.93 13.46 1.34
N ASN A 107 4.69 14.48 2.16
CA ASN A 107 5.38 14.66 3.44
C ASN A 107 4.63 14.01 4.63
N THR A 108 3.44 13.46 4.43
CA THR A 108 2.61 12.91 5.51
C THR A 108 2.90 11.43 5.80
N GLY A 109 3.72 10.78 4.98
CA GLY A 109 4.00 9.34 5.09
C GLY A 109 2.83 8.43 4.69
N ILE A 110 1.68 8.99 4.29
CA ILE A 110 0.49 8.23 3.88
C ILE A 110 0.81 7.31 2.71
N ILE A 111 1.66 7.76 1.78
CA ILE A 111 2.10 6.98 0.62
C ILE A 111 2.81 5.70 1.09
N ASP A 112 3.77 5.82 2.00
CA ASP A 112 4.57 4.70 2.48
C ASP A 112 3.72 3.73 3.33
N LYS A 113 2.84 4.27 4.18
CA LYS A 113 1.89 3.47 4.96
C LYS A 113 0.97 2.66 4.04
N THR A 114 0.41 3.30 3.02
CA THR A 114 -0.50 2.63 2.07
C THR A 114 0.22 1.58 1.24
N ASP A 115 1.44 1.87 0.76
CA ASP A 115 2.25 0.90 0.00
C ASP A 115 2.60 -0.34 0.83
N ARG A 116 2.94 -0.15 2.12
CA ARG A 116 3.20 -1.27 3.03
C ARG A 116 1.96 -2.16 3.21
N LEU A 117 0.78 -1.57 3.42
CA LEU A 117 -0.45 -2.32 3.62
C LEU A 117 -0.92 -3.04 2.34
N LEU A 118 -0.83 -2.38 1.19
CA LEU A 118 -1.09 -3.02 -0.11
C LEU A 118 -0.10 -4.16 -0.38
N LYS A 119 1.16 -4.05 0.07
CA LYS A 119 2.14 -5.14 -0.07
C LYS A 119 1.86 -6.35 0.77
N SER A 120 1.47 -6.14 2.03
CA SER A 120 1.10 -7.27 2.88
C SER A 120 -0.11 -8.04 2.36
N ASP A 121 -1.08 -7.35 1.75
CA ASP A 121 -2.27 -7.98 1.18
C ASP A 121 -1.90 -8.90 0.00
N ASP A 122 -1.03 -8.41 -0.90
CA ASP A 122 -0.54 -9.14 -2.07
C ASP A 122 0.28 -10.37 -1.71
N GLU A 123 1.16 -10.23 -0.72
CA GLU A 123 2.01 -11.33 -0.28
C GLU A 123 1.16 -12.42 0.38
N ASN A 124 0.11 -12.06 1.11
CA ASN A 124 -0.84 -13.03 1.69
C ASN A 124 -1.59 -13.79 0.60
N GLU A 125 -2.05 -13.09 -0.44
CA GLU A 125 -2.71 -13.70 -1.59
C GLU A 125 -1.74 -14.58 -2.40
N GLN A 126 -0.51 -14.12 -2.64
CA GLN A 126 0.52 -14.87 -3.38
C GLN A 126 1.05 -16.10 -2.64
N LEU A 127 1.11 -16.08 -1.31
CA LEU A 127 1.42 -17.27 -0.52
C LEU A 127 0.33 -18.35 -0.67
N ASN A 128 -0.90 -17.93 -0.94
CA ASN A 128 -2.00 -18.83 -1.32
C ASN A 128 -1.91 -19.26 -2.80
N LEU A 129 -1.40 -18.39 -3.68
CA LEU A 129 -1.22 -18.62 -5.12
C LEU A 129 0.17 -19.14 -5.51
N LYS A 130 0.88 -19.83 -4.60
CA LYS A 130 2.26 -20.34 -4.79
C LYS A 130 2.36 -21.48 -5.82
N SER A 131 1.93 -21.19 -7.03
CA SER A 131 2.24 -21.84 -8.31
C SER A 131 2.33 -20.81 -9.45
N LEU A 132 2.36 -19.50 -9.19
CA LEU A 132 2.53 -18.50 -10.24
C LEU A 132 3.98 -18.06 -10.35
N ARG A 133 4.55 -18.42 -11.50
CA ARG A 133 5.92 -18.13 -11.93
C ARG A 133 6.20 -16.63 -11.87
N PRO A 134 7.45 -16.22 -11.62
CA PRO A 134 7.85 -14.85 -11.90
C PRO A 134 7.52 -14.54 -13.37
N VAL A 135 6.78 -13.46 -13.62
CA VAL A 135 6.74 -12.81 -14.93
C VAL A 135 8.13 -12.22 -15.13
N TYR A 136 9.06 -13.07 -15.56
CA TYR A 136 10.27 -12.60 -16.18
C TYR A 136 9.80 -11.87 -17.42
N GLU A 137 9.88 -10.54 -17.40
CA GLU A 137 9.72 -9.73 -18.60
C GLU A 137 10.89 -10.11 -19.51
N ASN A 138 10.67 -11.18 -20.27
CA ASN A 138 11.54 -11.62 -21.32
C ASN A 138 11.44 -10.53 -22.39
N ARG A 139 12.20 -9.44 -22.21
CA ARG A 139 12.68 -8.66 -23.33
C ARG A 139 13.48 -9.65 -24.13
N GLU A 140 12.80 -10.25 -25.11
CA GLU A 140 13.37 -11.06 -26.16
C GLU A 140 14.33 -10.18 -26.96
N SER A 141 15.47 -9.82 -26.37
CA SER A 141 16.63 -9.51 -27.17
C SER A 141 16.79 -10.74 -28.04
N LYS A 142 16.75 -10.59 -29.35
CA LYS A 142 17.09 -11.63 -30.32
C LYS A 142 18.58 -11.49 -30.66
N PRO A 143 19.55 -11.67 -29.72
CA PRO A 143 20.96 -11.49 -30.06
C PRO A 143 21.37 -12.54 -31.10
N ILE A 144 20.77 -13.74 -31.07
CA ILE A 144 21.06 -14.82 -32.02
C ILE A 144 20.80 -14.39 -33.47
N GLY A 145 19.68 -13.69 -33.73
CA GLY A 145 19.34 -13.25 -35.09
C GLY A 145 20.35 -12.24 -35.62
N ILE A 146 20.72 -11.26 -34.77
CA ILE A 146 21.70 -10.22 -35.11
C ILE A 146 23.07 -10.85 -35.37
N ILE A 147 23.51 -11.77 -34.50
CA ILE A 147 24.80 -12.47 -34.66
C ILE A 147 24.85 -13.26 -35.98
N LEU A 148 23.79 -13.99 -36.33
CA LEU A 148 23.73 -14.72 -37.61
C LEU A 148 23.75 -13.78 -38.82
N THR A 149 23.02 -12.66 -38.77
CA THR A 149 23.04 -11.70 -39.89
C THR A 149 24.42 -11.08 -40.11
N VAL A 150 25.12 -10.73 -39.03
CA VAL A 150 26.49 -10.19 -39.11
C VAL A 150 27.47 -11.24 -39.63
N LEU A 151 27.35 -12.49 -39.19
CA LEU A 151 28.17 -13.60 -39.69
C LEU A 151 28.02 -13.78 -41.21
N VAL A 152 26.79 -13.77 -41.72
CA VAL A 152 26.50 -13.92 -43.15
C VAL A 152 27.10 -12.77 -43.97
N LEU A 153 27.01 -11.53 -43.48
CA LEU A 153 27.61 -10.37 -44.15
C LEU A 153 29.14 -10.45 -44.20
N ILE A 154 29.78 -10.88 -43.11
CA ILE A 154 31.25 -11.04 -43.06
C ILE A 154 31.71 -12.13 -44.03
N VAL A 155 31.08 -13.30 -44.00
CA VAL A 155 31.44 -14.43 -44.88
C VAL A 155 31.18 -14.08 -46.35
N GLY A 156 30.03 -13.49 -46.65
CA GLY A 156 29.69 -13.05 -48.00
C GLY A 156 30.66 -11.98 -48.52
N GLY A 157 30.96 -10.97 -47.70
CA GLY A 157 31.93 -9.93 -48.05
C GLY A 157 33.33 -10.47 -48.29
N PHE A 158 33.80 -11.39 -47.45
CA PHE A 158 35.09 -12.06 -47.64
C PHE A 158 35.15 -12.87 -48.93
N PHE A 159 34.08 -13.60 -49.26
CA PHE A 159 34.02 -14.40 -50.48
C PHE A 159 34.07 -13.51 -51.73
N VAL A 160 33.33 -12.40 -51.72
CA VAL A 160 33.36 -11.39 -52.79
C VAL A 160 34.75 -10.77 -52.91
N TYR A 161 35.36 -10.35 -51.79
CA TYR A 161 36.72 -9.79 -51.78
C TYR A 161 37.75 -10.77 -52.34
N SER A 162 37.70 -12.03 -51.91
CA SER A 162 38.57 -13.11 -52.39
C SER A 162 38.40 -13.34 -53.90
N PHE A 163 37.16 -13.36 -54.40
CA PHE A 163 36.88 -13.52 -55.82
C PHE A 163 37.46 -12.36 -56.65
N TYR A 164 37.29 -11.11 -56.20
CA TYR A 164 37.92 -9.95 -56.84
C TYR A 164 39.44 -10.04 -56.83
N PHE A 165 40.03 -10.44 -55.70
CA PHE A 165 41.48 -10.60 -55.56
C PHE A 165 42.06 -11.66 -56.52
N LEU A 166 41.34 -12.78 -56.72
CA LEU A 166 41.73 -13.82 -57.67
C LEU A 166 41.60 -13.34 -59.12
N GLN A 167 40.62 -12.50 -59.41
CA GLN A 167 40.37 -12.01 -60.77
C GLN A 167 41.27 -10.83 -61.16
N THR A 168 41.78 -10.06 -60.20
CA THR A 168 42.81 -9.05 -60.49
C THR A 168 44.14 -9.74 -60.77
N PRO A 169 44.62 -9.85 -62.03
CA PRO A 169 45.98 -10.28 -62.26
C PRO A 169 46.90 -9.23 -61.65
N PHE A 170 47.65 -9.65 -60.64
CA PHE A 170 48.64 -8.82 -59.97
C PHE A 170 49.73 -8.45 -60.99
N SER A 171 49.52 -7.36 -61.73
CA SER A 171 50.53 -6.84 -62.65
C SER A 171 51.60 -6.13 -61.81
N PHE A 172 52.62 -6.90 -61.44
CA PHE A 172 53.90 -6.34 -61.00
C PHE A 172 54.53 -5.62 -62.20
N ASN A 173 54.81 -4.33 -62.04
CA ASN A 173 55.73 -3.58 -62.89
C ASN A 173 57.05 -3.40 -62.15
#